data_AF-A0A1W9J6G7-F1
#
_entry.id   AF-A0A1W9J6G7-F1
#
_cell.length_a   1.000
_cell.length_b   1.000
_cell.length_c   1.000
_cell.angle_alpha   90.00
_cell.angle_beta   90.00
_cell.angle_gamma   90.00
#
_symmetry.space_group_name_H-M   'P 1'
#
loop_
_entity.id
_entity.type
_entity.pdbx_description
1 polymer ?
#
loop_
_entity_poly.entity_id
_entity_poly.type
_entity_poly.pdbx_seq_one_letter_code
_entity_poly.pdbx_strand_id
1 'polypeptide(L)'
;MVEARLMSRGPAVSAGLGGEPLELLVYGKVVATAVTGEDGTARLPFTPKAQGIIPVQVRVGESGRVAPTEGLGHLAIWERRNPIVAVELAALMDAPQTNKALSDARSKPEPEGTPLPDAADELGKLTQFYYRVMYVVPSASFGGDRFQASESSREWLKLHKFPAGYVLVVPGGEQAFGTAIDALHADGWKTVKTGIGRSKAFAEAFLQRRLAAVMVPEPAKGEAPRKAKVAKEWKEIRKKL
;
A
#
# COMPACT_ATOMS: atom_id res chain seq x y z
N MET A 1 -2.44 4.08 16.30
CA MET A 1 -2.77 2.67 16.58
C MET A 1 -2.17 1.80 15.48
N VAL A 2 -1.56 0.68 15.84
CA VAL A 2 -1.05 -0.33 14.89
C VAL A 2 -2.02 -1.50 14.91
N GLU A 3 -2.37 -2.02 13.74
CA GLU A 3 -3.25 -3.18 13.63
C GLU A 3 -2.44 -4.36 13.08
N ALA A 4 -2.63 -5.54 13.68
CA ALA A 4 -1.96 -6.77 13.29
C ALA A 4 -2.98 -7.91 13.27
N ARG A 5 -2.72 -8.92 12.45
CA ARG A 5 -3.55 -10.13 12.36
C ARG A 5 -2.68 -11.37 12.45
N LEU A 6 -3.04 -12.27 13.35
CA LEU A 6 -2.42 -13.58 13.50
C LEU A 6 -3.31 -14.65 12.87
N MET A 7 -2.75 -15.42 11.95
CA MET A 7 -3.47 -16.41 11.16
C MET A 7 -2.77 -17.76 11.22
N SER A 8 -3.54 -18.84 11.28
CA SER A 8 -3.04 -20.18 11.00
C SER A 8 -2.97 -20.41 9.48
N ARG A 9 -1.79 -20.77 8.97
CA ARG A 9 -1.62 -21.31 7.62
C ARG A 9 -1.58 -22.83 7.70
N GLY A 10 -2.73 -23.47 7.54
CA GLY A 10 -2.86 -24.93 7.40
C GLY A 10 -3.43 -25.31 6.03
N PRO A 11 -3.50 -26.62 5.71
CA PRO A 11 -4.15 -27.13 4.49
C PRO A 11 -5.68 -26.90 4.46
N ALA A 12 -6.29 -26.53 5.59
CA ALA A 12 -7.67 -26.07 5.68
C ALA A 12 -7.77 -24.54 5.46
N VAL A 13 -9.00 -24.01 5.45
CA VAL A 13 -9.27 -22.56 5.37
C VAL A 13 -8.45 -21.81 6.42
N SER A 14 -7.70 -20.79 5.99
CA SER A 14 -6.92 -19.94 6.90
C SER A 14 -7.84 -19.30 7.94
N ALA A 15 -7.52 -19.49 9.22
CA ALA A 15 -8.33 -19.02 10.33
C ALA A 15 -7.55 -18.07 11.23
N GLY A 16 -8.24 -17.05 11.77
CA GLY A 16 -7.69 -16.16 12.78
C GLY A 16 -7.41 -16.89 14.08
N LEU A 17 -6.29 -16.56 14.74
CA LEU A 17 -5.92 -17.14 16.03
C LEU A 17 -6.19 -16.14 17.15
N GLY A 18 -7.32 -16.32 17.84
CA GLY A 18 -7.72 -15.49 18.97
C GLY A 18 -7.10 -15.88 20.31
N GLY A 19 -7.04 -14.92 21.24
CA GLY A 19 -6.50 -15.11 22.59
C GLY A 19 -4.98 -15.15 22.67
N GLU A 20 -4.28 -14.76 21.60
CA GLU A 20 -2.82 -14.80 21.52
C GLU A 20 -2.21 -13.43 21.88
N PRO A 21 -1.16 -13.39 22.73
CA PRO A 21 -0.49 -12.15 23.07
C PRO A 21 0.37 -11.69 21.89
N LEU A 22 0.23 -10.43 21.49
CA LEU A 22 1.08 -9.77 20.51
C LEU A 22 1.87 -8.64 21.15
N GLU A 23 3.13 -8.52 20.72
CA GLU A 23 4.04 -7.44 21.11
C GLU A 23 4.37 -6.60 19.88
N LEU A 24 4.24 -5.27 20.00
CA LEU A 24 4.74 -4.31 19.03
C LEU A 24 6.15 -3.91 19.39
N LEU A 25 7.08 -4.09 18.46
CA LEU A 25 8.47 -3.68 18.56
C LEU A 25 8.77 -2.52 17.62
N VAL A 26 9.46 -1.53 18.17
CA VAL A 26 10.01 -0.39 17.42
C VAL A 26 11.49 -0.29 17.79
N TYR A 27 12.36 -0.40 16.79
CA TYR A 27 13.82 -0.46 16.98
C TYR A 27 14.25 -1.54 18.00
N GLY A 28 13.63 -2.73 17.92
CA GLY A 28 13.93 -3.88 18.77
C GLY A 28 13.41 -3.78 20.21
N LYS A 29 12.69 -2.72 20.58
CA LYS A 29 12.11 -2.54 21.91
C LYS A 29 10.60 -2.76 21.87
N VAL A 30 10.07 -3.53 22.82
CA VAL A 30 8.62 -3.66 23.02
C VAL A 30 8.07 -2.32 23.49
N VAL A 31 7.12 -1.77 22.72
CA VAL A 31 6.50 -0.46 22.99
C VAL A 31 5.00 -0.55 23.26
N ALA A 32 4.37 -1.67 22.91
CA ALA A 32 2.98 -1.93 23.20
C ALA A 32 2.70 -3.44 23.17
N THR A 33 1.63 -3.85 23.84
CA THR A 33 1.10 -5.22 23.79
C THR A 33 -0.41 -5.18 23.54
N ALA A 34 -0.94 -6.26 22.98
CA ALA A 34 -2.37 -6.48 22.85
C ALA A 34 -2.66 -7.98 22.77
N VAL A 35 -3.93 -8.36 22.90
CA VAL A 35 -4.38 -9.75 22.71
C VAL A 35 -5.23 -9.79 21.44
N THR A 36 -5.08 -10.84 20.64
CA THR A 36 -5.91 -11.04 19.44
C THR A 36 -7.36 -11.36 19.82
N GLY A 37 -8.30 -10.75 19.08
CA GLY A 37 -9.73 -11.12 19.12
C GLY A 37 -9.99 -12.42 18.37
N GLU A 38 -11.26 -12.85 18.34
CA GLU A 38 -11.68 -14.12 17.72
C GLU A 38 -11.26 -14.25 16.24
N ASP A 39 -11.20 -13.13 15.51
CA ASP A 39 -10.81 -13.06 14.10
C ASP A 39 -9.28 -13.05 13.88
N GLY A 40 -8.51 -13.14 14.96
CA GLY A 40 -7.05 -13.06 14.99
C GLY A 40 -6.51 -11.62 14.98
N THR A 41 -7.35 -10.59 14.99
CA THR A 41 -6.92 -9.19 14.89
C THR A 41 -6.60 -8.62 16.28
N ALA A 42 -5.52 -7.85 16.39
CA ALA A 42 -5.22 -7.04 17.57
C ALA A 42 -4.90 -5.60 17.19
N ARG A 43 -5.19 -4.68 18.11
CA ARG A 43 -4.96 -3.25 17.98
C ARG A 43 -4.00 -2.78 19.07
N LEU A 44 -2.79 -2.41 18.67
CA LEU A 44 -1.70 -2.03 19.56
C LEU A 44 -1.61 -0.50 19.64
N PRO A 45 -1.83 0.11 20.82
CA PRO A 45 -1.72 1.56 20.97
C PRO A 45 -0.25 1.97 20.86
N PHE A 46 0.05 2.97 20.02
CA PHE A 46 1.40 3.48 19.86
C PHE A 46 1.35 4.96 19.47
N THR A 47 2.11 5.77 20.19
CA THR A 47 2.32 7.19 19.91
C THR A 47 3.75 7.40 19.41
N PRO A 48 3.94 7.72 18.13
CA PRO A 48 5.26 7.93 17.55
C PRO A 48 5.93 9.18 18.12
N LYS A 49 7.25 9.12 18.31
CA LYS A 49 8.07 10.24 18.81
C LYS A 49 8.85 10.98 17.71
N ALA A 50 8.87 10.44 16.49
CA ALA A 50 9.60 10.99 15.36
C ALA A 50 8.76 10.93 14.09
N GLN A 51 9.04 11.83 13.15
CA GLN A 51 8.48 11.81 11.81
C GLN A 51 9.24 10.83 10.92
N GLY A 52 8.59 10.38 9.84
CA GLY A 52 9.19 9.53 8.81
C GLY A 52 8.39 8.26 8.55
N ILE A 53 9.01 7.33 7.83
CA ILE A 53 8.51 5.97 7.66
C ILE A 53 9.24 5.08 8.66
N ILE A 54 8.57 4.69 9.73
CA ILE A 54 9.15 3.90 10.81
C ILE A 54 8.83 2.41 10.57
N PRO A 55 9.82 1.54 10.35
CA PRO A 55 9.59 0.10 10.31
C PRO A 55 9.17 -0.37 11.70
N VAL A 56 8.14 -1.21 11.74
CA VAL A 56 7.64 -1.81 12.96
C VAL A 56 7.55 -3.32 12.79
N GLN A 57 7.74 -4.03 13.89
CA GLN A 57 7.63 -5.48 13.95
C GLN A 57 6.53 -5.80 14.95
N VAL A 58 5.65 -6.73 14.62
CA VAL A 58 4.72 -7.32 15.59
C VAL A 58 5.06 -8.79 15.68
N ARG A 59 5.23 -9.31 16.90
CA ARG A 59 5.50 -10.73 17.13
C ARG A 59 4.53 -11.31 18.14
N VAL A 60 4.37 -12.63 18.08
CA VAL A 60 3.69 -13.40 19.12
C VAL A 60 4.57 -13.35 20.38
N GLY A 61 3.96 -12.97 21.51
CA GLY A 61 4.60 -13.02 22.83
C GLY A 61 4.72 -14.47 23.34
N GLU A 62 4.87 -14.64 24.66
CA GLU A 62 4.88 -15.99 25.24
C GLU A 62 3.54 -16.71 25.02
N SER A 63 3.57 -17.76 24.20
CA SER A 63 2.40 -18.59 23.89
C SER A 63 2.78 -20.06 23.94
N GLY A 64 1.95 -20.85 24.65
CA GLY A 64 2.06 -22.31 24.63
C GLY A 64 1.38 -22.96 23.42
N ARG A 65 0.61 -22.20 22.64
CA ARG A 65 -0.18 -22.72 21.50
C ARG A 65 0.41 -22.37 20.14
N VAL A 66 1.08 -21.22 20.04
CA VAL A 66 1.56 -20.67 18.78
C VAL A 66 3.08 -20.55 18.80
N ALA A 67 3.73 -21.09 17.77
CA ALA A 67 5.16 -20.97 17.60
C ALA A 67 5.58 -19.49 17.41
N PRO A 68 6.81 -19.10 17.80
CA PRO A 68 7.31 -17.75 17.58
C PRO A 68 7.13 -17.32 16.12
N THR A 69 6.32 -16.28 15.92
CA THR A 69 5.92 -15.77 14.61
C THR A 69 5.97 -14.25 14.64
N GLU A 70 6.38 -13.64 13.55
CA GLU A 70 6.46 -12.19 13.41
C GLU A 70 5.88 -11.70 12.08
N GLY A 71 5.46 -10.44 12.07
CA GLY A 71 5.04 -9.69 10.90
C GLY A 71 5.67 -8.31 10.89
N LEU A 72 5.95 -7.81 9.68
CA LEU A 72 6.60 -6.52 9.46
C LEU A 72 5.61 -5.51 8.88
N GLY A 73 5.69 -4.27 9.37
CA GLY A 73 4.87 -3.15 8.92
C GLY A 73 5.66 -1.85 8.86
N HIS A 74 5.00 -0.78 8.42
CA HIS A 74 5.55 0.57 8.46
C HIS A 74 4.51 1.54 8.99
N LEU A 75 4.95 2.50 9.81
CA LEU A 75 4.16 3.65 10.23
C LEU A 75 4.62 4.87 9.45
N ALA A 76 3.69 5.50 8.74
CA ALA A 76 3.92 6.76 8.06
C ALA A 76 3.50 7.93 8.97
N ILE A 77 4.48 8.74 9.37
CA ILE A 77 4.28 9.86 10.30
C ILE A 77 4.77 11.13 9.61
N TRP A 78 3.83 11.93 9.13
CA TRP A 78 4.11 13.12 8.34
C TRP A 78 3.43 14.35 8.95
N GLU A 79 3.87 15.54 8.57
CA GLU A 79 3.15 16.77 8.90
C GLU A 79 2.01 16.97 7.92
N ARG A 80 0.87 17.46 8.41
CA ARG A 80 -0.32 17.74 7.56
C ARG A 80 -0.06 18.70 6.41
N ARG A 81 1.02 19.51 6.48
CA ARG A 81 1.40 20.45 5.42
C ARG A 81 2.23 19.81 4.30
N ASN A 82 2.78 18.62 4.50
CA ASN A 82 3.58 17.98 3.46
C ASN A 82 2.68 17.58 2.27
N PRO A 83 3.04 17.95 1.03
CA PRO A 83 2.36 17.48 -0.17
C PRO A 83 2.39 15.94 -0.23
N ILE A 84 1.24 15.32 -0.53
CA ILE A 84 1.13 13.86 -0.70
C ILE A 84 0.72 13.57 -2.14
N VAL A 85 1.50 12.75 -2.84
CA VAL A 85 1.10 12.16 -4.11
C VAL A 85 0.59 10.74 -3.86
N ALA A 86 -0.61 10.44 -4.34
CA ALA A 86 -1.12 9.08 -4.33
C ALA A 86 -0.72 8.38 -5.62
N VAL A 87 -0.21 7.17 -5.54
CA VAL A 87 0.24 6.40 -6.69
C VAL A 87 -0.47 5.06 -6.71
N GLU A 88 -1.24 4.80 -7.77
CA GLU A 88 -1.83 3.48 -7.98
C GLU A 88 -0.72 2.45 -8.21
N LEU A 89 -0.69 1.36 -7.42
CA LEU A 89 0.36 0.35 -7.53
C LEU A 89 0.47 -0.22 -8.95
N ALA A 90 -0.67 -0.43 -9.62
CA ALA A 90 -0.72 -0.95 -10.97
C ALA A 90 -0.02 -0.05 -12.00
N ALA A 91 0.09 1.26 -11.75
CA ALA A 91 0.79 2.21 -12.61
C ALA A 91 2.32 2.10 -12.51
N LEU A 92 2.84 1.31 -11.57
CA LEU A 92 4.26 1.02 -11.41
C LEU A 92 4.69 -0.26 -12.14
N MET A 93 3.72 -1.06 -12.60
CA MET A 93 3.94 -2.39 -13.17
C MET A 93 3.60 -2.39 -14.65
N ASP A 94 4.37 -3.13 -15.43
CA ASP A 94 3.92 -3.52 -16.76
C ASP A 94 2.65 -4.38 -16.61
N ALA A 95 1.72 -4.25 -17.57
CA ALA A 95 0.58 -5.16 -17.55
C ALA A 95 1.10 -6.58 -17.80
N PRO A 96 0.57 -7.61 -17.10
CA PRO A 96 0.90 -8.97 -17.46
C PRO A 96 0.52 -9.18 -18.93
N GLN A 97 1.54 -9.35 -19.78
CA GLN A 97 1.37 -9.90 -21.11
C GLN A 97 0.69 -11.25 -20.90
N THR A 98 -0.42 -11.51 -21.57
CA THR A 98 -1.13 -12.79 -21.52
C THR A 98 -0.31 -13.89 -22.19
N ASN A 99 0.87 -14.20 -21.66
CA ASN A 99 1.56 -15.44 -21.94
C ASN A 99 1.21 -16.39 -20.79
N LYS A 100 0.23 -17.25 -21.06
CA LYS A 100 -0.08 -18.43 -20.25
C LYS A 100 1.17 -19.31 -20.14
N ALA A 101 1.99 -19.09 -19.14
CA ALA A 101 2.88 -20.12 -18.62
C ALA A 101 2.20 -20.69 -17.36
N LEU A 102 1.96 -22.00 -17.38
CA LEU A 102 1.38 -22.76 -16.27
C LEU A 102 2.23 -22.52 -15.02
N SER A 103 1.67 -21.82 -14.01
CA SER A 103 2.37 -21.63 -12.74
C SER A 103 2.26 -22.89 -11.88
N ASP A 104 3.39 -23.47 -11.53
CA ASP A 104 3.50 -24.59 -10.59
C ASP A 104 2.91 -24.22 -9.21
N ALA A 105 2.01 -25.07 -8.70
CA ALA A 105 1.27 -24.88 -7.45
C ALA A 105 2.11 -24.93 -6.16
N ARG A 106 3.45 -24.89 -6.25
CA ARG A 106 4.38 -24.96 -5.09
C ARG A 106 5.25 -23.72 -4.91
N SER A 107 5.18 -22.75 -5.80
CA SER A 107 5.91 -21.49 -5.67
C SER A 107 5.08 -20.53 -4.81
N LYS A 108 5.69 -19.89 -3.81
CA LYS A 108 5.08 -18.69 -3.21
C LYS A 108 4.73 -17.74 -4.38
N PRO A 109 3.55 -17.11 -4.40
CA PRO A 109 3.29 -16.08 -5.39
C PRO A 109 4.30 -14.96 -5.11
N GLU A 110 5.42 -14.96 -5.84
CA GLU A 110 6.22 -13.75 -5.95
C GLU A 110 5.27 -12.69 -6.49
N PRO A 111 5.29 -11.46 -5.93
CA PRO A 111 4.39 -10.43 -6.38
C PRO A 111 4.64 -10.18 -7.88
N GLU A 112 3.75 -10.73 -8.71
CA GLU A 112 3.88 -10.70 -10.15
C GLU A 112 3.80 -9.26 -10.64
N GLY A 113 4.74 -8.86 -11.48
CA GLY A 113 4.75 -7.54 -12.13
C GLY A 113 6.17 -7.02 -12.33
N THR A 114 6.61 -6.94 -13.58
CA THR A 114 7.85 -6.25 -13.93
C THR A 114 7.64 -4.75 -13.70
N PRO A 115 8.52 -4.05 -12.94
CA PRO A 115 8.38 -2.62 -12.76
C PRO A 115 8.56 -1.90 -14.09
N LEU A 116 7.75 -0.86 -14.34
CA LEU A 116 7.94 -0.01 -15.50
C LEU A 116 9.31 0.69 -15.44
N PRO A 117 9.97 0.88 -16.59
CA PRO A 117 11.24 1.60 -16.67
C PRO A 117 11.14 2.99 -16.04
N ASP A 118 12.22 3.42 -15.37
CA ASP A 118 12.37 4.73 -14.73
C ASP A 118 11.37 5.05 -13.59
N ALA A 119 10.38 4.19 -13.31
CA ALA A 119 9.33 4.48 -12.34
C ALA A 119 9.87 4.67 -10.92
N ALA A 120 10.75 3.78 -10.48
CA ALA A 120 11.38 3.86 -9.16
C ALA A 120 12.26 5.11 -9.04
N ASP A 121 13.06 5.41 -10.07
CA ASP A 121 13.98 6.55 -10.08
C ASP A 121 13.23 7.89 -10.10
N GLU A 122 12.22 8.04 -10.95
CA GLU A 122 11.44 9.28 -11.04
C GLU A 122 10.58 9.50 -9.80
N LEU A 123 9.98 8.44 -9.25
CA LEU A 123 9.27 8.55 -7.98
C LEU A 123 10.22 8.84 -6.81
N GLY A 124 11.44 8.29 -6.85
CA GLY A 124 12.52 8.62 -5.92
C GLY A 124 12.85 10.12 -5.96
N LYS A 125 13.03 10.70 -7.15
CA LYS A 125 13.28 12.14 -7.33
C LYS A 125 12.13 13.01 -6.80
N LEU A 126 10.87 12.59 -7.01
CA LEU A 126 9.69 13.29 -6.48
C LEU A 126 9.65 13.31 -4.95
N THR A 127 10.07 12.20 -4.33
CA THR A 127 9.95 11.97 -2.89
C THR A 127 11.17 12.38 -2.08
N GLN A 128 12.30 12.65 -2.76
CA GLN A 128 13.55 13.04 -2.11
C GLN A 128 13.39 14.31 -1.26
N PHE A 129 12.58 15.28 -1.71
CA PHE A 129 12.48 16.58 -1.03
C PHE A 129 11.06 17.12 -0.85
N TYR A 130 10.14 16.80 -1.77
CA TYR A 130 8.89 17.57 -1.87
C TYR A 130 7.65 16.74 -1.52
N TYR A 131 7.48 15.59 -2.16
CA TYR A 131 6.30 14.76 -1.95
C TYR A 131 6.53 13.67 -0.90
N ARG A 132 5.52 13.42 -0.09
CA ARG A 132 5.31 12.09 0.52
C ARG A 132 4.55 11.23 -0.47
N VAL A 133 4.84 9.93 -0.49
CA VAL A 133 4.17 8.99 -1.38
C VAL A 133 3.24 8.06 -0.62
N MET A 134 2.03 7.95 -1.12
CA MET A 134 1.04 6.98 -0.68
C MET A 134 0.74 6.04 -1.84
N TYR A 135 1.05 4.76 -1.69
CA TYR A 135 0.73 3.71 -2.64
C TYR A 135 -0.69 3.20 -2.39
N VAL A 136 -1.51 3.20 -3.43
CA VAL A 136 -2.91 2.77 -3.36
C VAL A 136 -3.02 1.38 -3.97
N VAL A 137 -3.55 0.45 -3.17
CA VAL A 137 -3.60 -0.98 -3.48
C VAL A 137 -5.01 -1.49 -3.28
N PRO A 138 -5.68 -2.04 -4.30
CA PRO A 138 -6.93 -2.75 -4.12
C PRO A 138 -6.77 -3.97 -3.18
N SER A 139 -7.75 -4.25 -2.33
CA SER A 139 -7.69 -5.36 -1.37
C SER A 139 -7.58 -6.73 -2.02
N ALA A 140 -8.05 -6.86 -3.26
CA ALA A 140 -7.95 -8.09 -4.05
C ALA A 140 -6.59 -8.26 -4.75
N SER A 141 -5.71 -7.26 -4.68
CA SER A 141 -4.35 -7.37 -5.23
C SER A 141 -3.60 -8.50 -4.51
N PHE A 142 -2.82 -9.26 -5.28
CA PHE A 142 -2.04 -10.42 -4.80
C PHE A 142 -2.90 -11.57 -4.21
N GLY A 143 -4.18 -11.66 -4.59
CA GLY A 143 -5.02 -12.83 -4.31
C GLY A 143 -5.37 -13.07 -2.84
N GLY A 144 -5.15 -12.06 -1.99
CA GLY A 144 -5.26 -12.18 -0.54
C GLY A 144 -6.30 -11.26 0.09
N ASP A 145 -6.30 -11.23 1.43
CA ASP A 145 -7.03 -10.21 2.20
C ASP A 145 -6.25 -8.88 2.25
N ARG A 146 -6.80 -7.86 2.93
CA ARG A 146 -6.15 -6.55 3.04
C ARG A 146 -4.76 -6.60 3.70
N PHE A 147 -4.50 -7.54 4.60
CA PHE A 147 -3.20 -7.66 5.27
C PHE A 147 -2.18 -8.24 4.30
N GLN A 148 -2.56 -9.30 3.58
CA GLN A 148 -1.72 -9.90 2.54
C GLN A 148 -1.44 -8.92 1.40
N ALA A 149 -2.46 -8.22 0.88
CA ALA A 149 -2.29 -7.18 -0.13
C ALA A 149 -1.30 -6.10 0.33
N SER A 150 -1.39 -5.70 1.61
CA SER A 150 -0.47 -4.72 2.21
C SER A 150 0.96 -5.24 2.31
N GLU A 151 1.14 -6.47 2.81
CA GLU A 151 2.44 -7.14 2.96
C GLU A 151 3.13 -7.33 1.61
N SER A 152 2.48 -8.02 0.67
CA SER A 152 3.02 -8.31 -0.66
C SER A 152 3.36 -7.05 -1.44
N SER A 153 2.55 -5.99 -1.32
CA SER A 153 2.85 -4.69 -1.94
C SER A 153 4.13 -4.07 -1.38
N ARG A 154 4.33 -4.11 -0.06
CA ARG A 154 5.55 -3.58 0.57
C ARG A 154 6.78 -4.36 0.15
N GLU A 155 6.68 -5.69 0.09
CA GLU A 155 7.76 -6.55 -0.36
C GLU A 155 8.13 -6.27 -1.81
N TRP A 156 7.15 -6.17 -2.70
CA TRP A 156 7.37 -5.82 -4.11
C TRP A 156 8.04 -4.45 -4.28
N LEU A 157 7.52 -3.42 -3.60
CA LEU A 157 8.09 -2.07 -3.63
C LEU A 157 9.55 -2.06 -3.16
N LYS A 158 9.85 -2.79 -2.08
CA LYS A 158 11.21 -2.94 -1.54
C LYS A 158 12.13 -3.67 -2.52
N LEU A 159 11.67 -4.79 -3.09
CA LEU A 159 12.43 -5.59 -4.05
C LEU A 159 12.84 -4.76 -5.27
N HIS A 160 11.93 -3.93 -5.77
CA HIS A 160 12.15 -3.07 -6.94
C HIS A 160 12.66 -1.66 -6.58
N LYS A 161 13.14 -1.45 -5.34
CA LYS A 161 13.81 -0.22 -4.89
C LYS A 161 12.97 1.05 -5.02
N PHE A 162 11.64 0.94 -4.95
CA PHE A 162 10.78 2.11 -4.86
C PHE A 162 10.99 2.86 -3.53
N PRO A 163 10.76 4.19 -3.48
CA PRO A 163 10.90 4.94 -2.25
C PRO A 163 9.93 4.43 -1.17
N ALA A 164 10.37 4.48 0.09
CA ALA A 164 9.53 4.10 1.21
C ALA A 164 8.31 5.04 1.31
N GLY A 165 7.12 4.46 1.49
CA GLY A 165 5.86 5.19 1.52
C GLY A 165 4.79 4.52 2.35
N TYR A 166 3.63 5.18 2.43
CA TYR A 166 2.45 4.60 3.05
C TYR A 166 1.72 3.70 2.06
N VAL A 167 1.41 2.45 2.42
CA VAL A 167 0.57 1.56 1.60
C VAL A 167 -0.85 1.62 2.13
N LEU A 168 -1.73 2.28 1.37
CA LEU A 168 -3.16 2.34 1.63
C LEU A 168 -3.87 1.23 0.85
N VAL A 169 -4.38 0.24 1.58
CA VAL A 169 -5.23 -0.80 0.99
C VAL A 169 -6.68 -0.33 0.99
N VAL A 170 -7.30 -0.30 -0.19
CA VAL A 170 -8.69 0.10 -0.37
C VAL A 170 -9.55 -1.11 -0.73
N PRO A 171 -10.83 -1.19 -0.29
CA PRO A 171 -11.72 -2.24 -0.73
C PRO A 171 -11.94 -2.18 -2.26
N GLY A 172 -12.47 -3.26 -2.84
CA GLY A 172 -12.91 -3.26 -4.23
C GLY A 172 -14.07 -2.29 -4.48
N GLY A 173 -14.22 -1.86 -5.74
CA GLY A 173 -15.31 -1.00 -6.20
C GLY A 173 -14.84 0.37 -6.68
N GLU A 174 -15.56 0.92 -7.66
CA GLU A 174 -15.16 2.15 -8.37
C GLU A 174 -15.02 3.37 -7.46
N GLN A 175 -15.83 3.44 -6.39
CA GLN A 175 -15.84 4.58 -5.47
C GLN A 175 -14.95 4.38 -4.24
N ALA A 176 -14.37 3.20 -4.03
CA ALA A 176 -13.67 2.85 -2.80
C ALA A 176 -12.53 3.81 -2.48
N PHE A 177 -11.71 4.11 -3.49
CA PHE A 177 -10.60 5.05 -3.31
C PHE A 177 -11.07 6.50 -3.19
N GLY A 178 -12.14 6.88 -3.90
CA GLY A 178 -12.77 8.18 -3.72
C GLY A 178 -13.19 8.42 -2.27
N THR A 179 -13.90 7.47 -1.67
CA THR A 179 -14.30 7.51 -0.26
C THR A 179 -13.08 7.59 0.67
N ALA A 180 -11.98 6.91 0.33
CA ALA A 180 -10.74 7.00 1.10
C ALA A 180 -10.10 8.41 1.03
N ILE A 181 -10.15 9.08 -0.13
CA ILE A 181 -9.71 10.49 -0.25
C ILE A 181 -10.57 11.39 0.64
N ASP A 182 -11.89 11.21 0.64
CA ASP A 182 -12.81 12.01 1.45
C ASP A 182 -12.54 11.84 2.94
N ALA A 183 -12.32 10.60 3.40
CA ALA A 183 -11.94 10.30 4.77
C ALA A 183 -10.61 10.95 5.16
N LEU A 184 -9.57 10.80 4.33
CA LEU A 184 -8.27 11.46 4.55
C LEU A 184 -8.42 12.98 4.66
N HIS A 185 -9.22 13.58 3.77
CA HIS A 185 -9.50 15.00 3.79
C HIS A 185 -10.28 15.43 5.03
N ALA A 186 -11.27 14.66 5.48
CA ALA A 186 -12.00 14.90 6.72
C ALA A 186 -11.06 14.88 7.94
N ASP A 187 -10.10 13.96 7.95
CA ASP A 187 -9.05 13.84 8.97
C ASP A 187 -7.95 14.92 8.89
N GLY A 188 -8.09 15.87 7.97
CA GLY A 188 -7.21 17.03 7.81
C GLY A 188 -6.05 16.84 6.83
N TRP A 189 -5.95 15.69 6.13
CA TRP A 189 -4.95 15.43 5.10
C TRP A 189 -5.33 16.05 3.74
N LYS A 190 -5.59 17.36 3.73
CA LYS A 190 -5.97 18.13 2.52
C LYS A 190 -4.85 18.23 1.48
N THR A 191 -3.65 17.74 1.78
CA THR A 191 -2.48 17.75 0.90
C THR A 191 -2.42 16.57 -0.06
N VAL A 192 -3.34 15.60 0.06
CA VAL A 192 -3.59 14.57 -0.98
C VAL A 192 -4.33 15.26 -2.13
N LYS A 193 -3.59 15.81 -3.08
CA LYS A 193 -4.13 16.65 -4.17
C LYS A 193 -3.88 16.11 -5.57
N THR A 194 -2.95 15.18 -5.72
CA THR A 194 -2.58 14.63 -7.02
C THR A 194 -2.48 13.12 -6.97
N GLY A 195 -3.16 12.47 -7.90
CA GLY A 195 -3.03 11.04 -8.18
C GLY A 195 -2.19 10.78 -9.41
N ILE A 196 -1.34 9.76 -9.35
CA ILE A 196 -0.68 9.16 -10.51
C ILE A 196 -1.21 7.73 -10.62
N GLY A 197 -1.88 7.38 -11.70
CA GLY A 197 -2.45 6.05 -11.88
C GLY A 197 -2.51 5.62 -13.33
N ARG A 198 -2.94 4.39 -13.59
CA ARG A 198 -3.19 3.88 -14.93
C ARG A 198 -4.66 3.64 -15.18
N SER A 199 -5.44 3.36 -14.15
CA SER A 199 -6.85 3.04 -14.31
C SER A 199 -7.70 4.31 -14.42
N LYS A 200 -8.74 4.22 -15.24
CA LYS A 200 -9.73 5.29 -15.39
C LYS A 200 -10.43 5.60 -14.06
N ALA A 201 -10.83 4.57 -13.32
CA ALA A 201 -11.50 4.72 -12.02
C ALA A 201 -10.63 5.48 -11.01
N PHE A 202 -9.33 5.16 -10.94
CA PHE A 202 -8.40 5.89 -10.07
C PHE A 202 -8.29 7.37 -10.44
N ALA A 203 -8.16 7.67 -11.74
CA ALA A 203 -8.10 9.06 -12.21
C ALA A 203 -9.41 9.81 -11.93
N GLU A 204 -10.56 9.19 -12.14
CA GLU A 204 -11.88 9.76 -11.86
C GLU A 204 -12.10 10.05 -10.38
N ALA A 205 -11.58 9.21 -9.47
CA ALA A 205 -11.66 9.44 -8.03
C ALA A 205 -11.07 10.81 -7.62
N PHE A 206 -9.96 11.23 -8.25
CA PHE A 206 -9.38 12.56 -8.07
C PHE A 206 -10.18 13.66 -8.79
N LEU A 207 -10.51 13.46 -10.06
CA LEU A 207 -11.14 14.50 -10.89
C LEU A 207 -12.54 14.88 -10.42
N GLN A 208 -13.34 13.92 -9.93
CA GLN A 208 -14.66 14.18 -9.35
C GLN A 208 -14.58 15.09 -8.11
N ARG A 209 -13.45 15.03 -7.40
CA ARG A 209 -13.13 15.88 -6.23
C ARG A 209 -12.43 17.18 -6.60
N ARG A 210 -12.36 17.51 -7.90
CA ARG A 210 -11.66 18.67 -8.45
C ARG A 210 -10.17 18.67 -8.10
N LEU A 211 -9.58 17.49 -7.93
CA LEU A 211 -8.16 17.28 -7.70
C LEU A 211 -7.45 16.91 -9.00
N ALA A 212 -6.11 16.89 -8.99
CA ALA A 212 -5.32 16.57 -10.17
C ALA A 212 -5.14 15.05 -10.33
N ALA A 213 -5.17 14.58 -11.58
CA ALA A 213 -4.85 13.20 -11.93
C ALA A 213 -3.90 13.18 -13.13
N VAL A 214 -2.86 12.35 -13.04
CA VAL A 214 -1.93 12.05 -14.13
C VAL A 214 -2.06 10.57 -14.45
N MET A 215 -2.31 10.25 -15.72
CA MET A 215 -2.32 8.88 -16.20
C MET A 215 -0.96 8.48 -16.78
N VAL A 216 -0.44 7.33 -16.33
CA VAL A 216 0.81 6.72 -16.81
C VAL A 216 0.75 5.19 -16.64
N PRO A 217 1.24 4.39 -17.60
CA PRO A 217 1.67 4.80 -18.95
C PRO A 217 0.52 5.43 -19.75
N GLU A 218 0.80 5.98 -20.93
CA GLU A 218 -0.23 6.57 -21.78
C GLU A 218 -1.34 5.53 -22.06
N PRO A 219 -2.60 5.82 -21.67
CA PRO A 219 -3.69 4.87 -21.84
C PRO A 219 -4.14 4.82 -23.30
N ALA A 220 -4.96 3.81 -23.66
CA ALA A 220 -5.46 3.72 -25.03
C ALA A 220 -6.36 4.92 -25.38
N LYS A 221 -6.51 5.17 -26.69
CA LYS A 221 -7.30 6.31 -27.18
C LYS A 221 -8.73 6.26 -26.64
N GLY A 222 -9.13 7.28 -25.89
CA GLY A 222 -10.47 7.41 -25.32
C GLY A 222 -10.62 6.85 -23.89
N GLU A 223 -9.60 6.20 -23.34
CA GLU A 223 -9.63 5.68 -21.97
C GLU A 223 -9.28 6.74 -20.91
N ALA A 224 -8.51 7.77 -21.30
CA ALA A 224 -8.19 8.88 -20.42
C ALA A 224 -9.43 9.76 -20.18
N PRO A 225 -9.81 10.05 -18.92
CA PRO A 225 -10.79 11.08 -18.61
C PRO A 225 -10.36 12.43 -19.17
N ARG A 226 -11.32 13.22 -19.69
CA ARG A 226 -11.05 14.48 -20.41
C ARG A 226 -10.18 15.50 -19.66
N LYS A 227 -10.22 15.51 -18.31
CA LYS A 227 -9.46 16.44 -17.46
C LYS A 227 -8.17 15.84 -16.90
N ALA A 228 -7.91 14.54 -17.12
CA ALA A 228 -6.67 13.92 -16.69
C ALA A 228 -5.52 14.43 -17.56
N LYS A 229 -4.37 14.68 -16.93
CA LYS A 229 -3.12 14.84 -17.66
C LYS A 229 -2.61 13.45 -18.06
N VAL A 230 -1.95 13.33 -19.20
CA VAL A 230 -1.37 12.06 -19.66
C VAL A 230 0.15 12.23 -19.78
N ALA A 231 0.88 11.24 -19.25
CA ALA A 231 2.32 11.07 -19.44
C ALA A 231 2.54 9.79 -20.25
N LYS A 232 3.40 9.84 -21.27
CA LYS A 232 3.73 8.65 -22.06
C LYS A 232 4.49 7.61 -21.24
N GLU A 233 5.44 8.10 -20.45
CA GLU A 233 6.34 7.30 -19.63
C GLU A 233 6.67 8.03 -18.32
N TRP A 234 7.30 7.31 -17.38
CA TRP A 234 7.61 7.84 -16.04
C TRP A 234 8.52 9.07 -16.07
N LYS A 235 9.43 9.19 -17.06
CA LYS A 235 10.30 10.36 -17.27
C LYS A 235 9.52 11.68 -17.48
N GLU A 236 8.26 11.62 -17.91
CA GLU A 236 7.45 12.81 -18.15
C GLU A 236 6.65 13.28 -16.94
N ILE A 237 6.53 12.45 -15.89
CA ILE A 237 5.62 12.69 -14.76
C ILE A 237 5.85 14.04 -14.11
N ARG A 238 7.11 14.40 -13.86
CA ARG A 238 7.46 15.67 -13.21
C ARG A 238 6.95 16.90 -13.96
N LYS A 239 6.83 16.81 -15.30
CA LYS A 239 6.30 17.90 -16.14
C LYS A 239 4.77 17.98 -16.08
N LYS A 240 4.11 16.94 -15.57
CA LYS A 240 2.65 16.82 -15.46
C LYS A 240 2.14 17.10 -14.05
N LEU A 241 3.00 17.22 -13.03
CA LEU A 241 2.57 17.61 -11.69
C LEU A 241 2.32 19.10 -11.59
#